data_AF-A0A4Q0LWD1-F1
#
_entry.id   AF-A0A4Q0LWD1-F1
#
_cell.length_a   1.000
_cell.length_b   1.000
_cell.length_c   1.000
_cell.angle_alpha   90.00
_cell.angle_beta   90.00
_cell.angle_gamma   90.00
#
_symmetry.space_group_name_H-M   'P 1'
#
loop_
_entity.id
_entity.type
_entity.pdbx_description
1 polymer ?
#
loop_
_entity_poly.entity_id
_entity_poly.type
_entity_poly.pdbx_seq_one_letter_code
_entity_poly.pdbx_strand_id
1 'polypeptide(L)'
;MTQRNYKEKNVQEMNMEDLINTVSDDLKSYDKLKTLEGVKKEMSVGLFSNNLSERGLKAYIRLLELELQLATTREPIFHDSRGFGEYLAGKYAVLDHEEMHLISLSNKGQIISDDVVGSGTIENSAISVPLIIKILCLNGAANFIVVHNHPSGSMKPSKADLTMTDSIYNLSKLIKVHMLDHFIVGNGNYFSFAEHDLLGD
;
A
#
# COMPACT_ATOMS: atom_id res chain seq x y z
N MET A 1 30.45 -28.28 -1.02
CA MET A 1 29.77 -29.14 -2.02
C MET A 1 28.29 -28.77 -2.09
N THR A 2 27.93 -27.56 -2.58
CA THR A 2 26.51 -27.13 -2.54
C THR A 2 26.12 -26.14 -3.66
N GLN A 3 26.91 -25.98 -4.72
CA GLN A 3 26.60 -25.01 -5.79
C GLN A 3 25.75 -25.57 -6.94
N ARG A 4 25.34 -26.85 -6.92
CA ARG A 4 24.61 -27.46 -8.05
C ARG A 4 23.10 -27.62 -7.86
N ASN A 5 22.56 -27.51 -6.64
CA ASN A 5 21.19 -27.94 -6.38
C ASN A 5 20.10 -26.89 -6.68
N TYR A 6 20.45 -25.60 -6.74
CA TYR A 6 19.45 -24.54 -6.96
C TYR A 6 18.89 -24.52 -8.39
N LYS A 7 19.65 -25.03 -9.38
CA LYS A 7 19.22 -25.12 -10.78
C LYS A 7 18.09 -26.13 -11.00
N GLU A 8 17.73 -26.96 -10.03
CA GLU A 8 16.63 -27.93 -10.15
C GLU A 8 15.39 -27.51 -9.35
N LYS A 9 15.50 -26.50 -8.48
CA LYS A 9 14.39 -26.02 -7.63
C LYS A 9 13.35 -25.21 -8.39
N ASN A 10 12.08 -25.31 -8.02
CA ASN A 10 11.09 -24.34 -8.49
C ASN A 10 11.46 -22.93 -7.95
N VAL A 11 11.26 -21.87 -8.74
CA VAL A 11 11.54 -20.48 -8.32
C VAL A 11 10.79 -20.11 -7.03
N GLN A 12 9.59 -20.66 -6.83
CA GLN A 12 8.80 -20.45 -5.62
C GLN A 12 9.44 -21.04 -4.34
N GLU A 13 10.35 -22.00 -4.50
CA GLU A 13 11.01 -22.74 -3.41
C GLU A 13 12.48 -22.29 -3.21
N MET A 14 12.94 -21.31 -3.99
CA MET A 14 14.29 -20.78 -3.91
C MET A 14 14.45 -19.81 -2.74
N ASN A 15 15.60 -19.88 -2.07
CA ASN A 15 16.00 -18.87 -1.09
C ASN A 15 16.71 -17.69 -1.78
N MET A 16 17.03 -16.63 -1.02
CA MET A 16 17.66 -15.42 -1.58
C MET A 16 18.98 -15.69 -2.30
N GLU A 17 19.80 -16.59 -1.77
CA GLU A 17 21.09 -16.97 -2.39
C GLU A 17 20.87 -17.72 -3.71
N ASP A 18 19.90 -18.63 -3.76
CA ASP A 18 19.50 -19.36 -4.96
C ASP A 18 18.97 -18.42 -6.06
N LEU A 19 18.17 -17.41 -5.68
CA LEU A 19 17.61 -16.40 -6.59
C LEU A 19 18.72 -15.51 -7.17
N ILE A 20 19.62 -15.00 -6.32
CA ILE A 20 20.77 -14.17 -6.74
C ILE A 20 21.68 -14.97 -7.68
N ASN A 21 21.96 -16.23 -7.35
CA ASN A 21 22.80 -17.08 -8.19
C ASN A 21 22.14 -17.39 -9.54
N THR A 22 20.82 -17.58 -9.59
CA THR A 22 20.08 -17.80 -10.84
C THR A 22 20.14 -16.57 -11.74
N VAL A 23 19.87 -15.38 -11.21
CA VAL A 23 19.96 -14.13 -11.96
C VAL A 23 21.42 -13.87 -12.38
N SER A 24 22.38 -14.08 -11.49
CA SER A 24 23.80 -13.91 -11.79
C SER A 24 24.28 -14.83 -12.92
N ASP A 25 23.86 -16.10 -12.93
CA ASP A 25 24.23 -17.06 -13.97
C ASP A 25 23.63 -16.69 -15.34
N ASP A 26 22.37 -16.24 -15.38
CA ASP A 26 21.76 -15.74 -16.61
C ASP A 26 22.49 -14.48 -17.12
N LEU A 27 22.87 -13.57 -16.21
CA LEU A 27 23.60 -12.34 -16.56
C LEU A 27 25.08 -12.57 -16.93
N LYS A 28 25.73 -13.64 -16.44
CA LYS A 28 27.11 -14.01 -16.81
C LYS A 28 27.26 -14.34 -18.30
N SER A 29 26.18 -14.70 -18.98
CA SER A 29 26.18 -14.88 -20.43
C SER A 29 26.32 -13.55 -21.21
N TYR A 30 26.21 -12.40 -20.52
CA TYR A 30 26.31 -11.06 -21.10
C TYR A 30 27.59 -10.35 -20.67
N ASP A 31 28.60 -10.40 -21.54
CA ASP A 31 29.95 -9.85 -21.32
C ASP A 31 29.97 -8.30 -21.09
N LYS A 32 28.87 -7.61 -21.43
CA LYS A 32 28.72 -6.15 -21.34
C LYS A 32 28.25 -5.61 -19.99
N LEU A 33 27.83 -6.47 -19.05
CA LEU A 33 27.31 -6.06 -17.73
C LEU A 33 28.38 -5.91 -16.64
N LYS A 34 29.67 -5.98 -17.00
CA LYS A 34 30.81 -5.91 -16.06
C LYS A 34 31.05 -4.50 -15.48
N THR A 35 30.28 -3.48 -15.89
CA THR A 35 30.43 -2.10 -15.40
C THR A 35 29.09 -1.53 -14.97
N LEU A 36 29.09 -0.69 -13.93
CA LEU A 36 27.91 -0.01 -13.40
C LEU A 36 27.21 0.86 -14.46
N GLU A 37 27.98 1.43 -15.40
CA GLU A 37 27.47 2.16 -16.57
C GLU A 37 26.76 1.26 -17.57
N GLY A 38 27.31 0.07 -17.86
CA GLY A 38 26.69 -0.92 -18.73
C GLY A 38 25.35 -1.42 -18.19
N VAL A 39 25.27 -1.63 -16.87
CA VAL A 39 24.03 -1.99 -16.18
C VAL A 39 22.98 -0.87 -16.31
N LYS A 40 23.33 0.40 -16.00
CA LYS A 40 22.40 1.53 -16.12
C LYS A 40 21.89 1.76 -17.55
N LYS A 41 22.75 1.55 -18.55
CA LYS A 41 22.43 1.74 -19.97
C LYS A 41 21.50 0.66 -20.54
N GLU A 42 21.63 -0.58 -20.11
CA GLU A 42 20.74 -1.68 -20.53
C GLU A 42 19.42 -1.69 -19.73
N MET A 43 19.44 -1.25 -18.46
CA MET A 43 18.24 -1.09 -17.63
C MET A 43 17.27 -0.02 -18.14
N SER A 44 17.73 0.93 -18.94
CA SER A 44 16.89 2.03 -19.43
C SER A 44 16.12 1.71 -20.70
N VAL A 45 16.44 0.63 -21.44
CA VAL A 45 15.74 0.29 -22.70
C VAL A 45 15.61 -1.22 -22.99
N GLY A 46 16.38 -2.12 -22.37
CA GLY A 46 16.59 -3.48 -22.89
C GLY A 46 16.11 -4.66 -22.06
N LEU A 47 15.80 -4.51 -20.76
CA LEU A 47 15.62 -5.67 -19.87
C LEU A 47 14.46 -6.62 -20.28
N PHE A 48 13.44 -6.10 -20.96
CA PHE A 48 12.24 -6.85 -21.35
C PHE A 48 12.29 -7.40 -22.78
N SER A 49 13.34 -7.08 -23.56
CA SER A 49 13.50 -7.57 -24.94
C SER A 49 14.53 -8.71 -24.99
N ASN A 50 14.06 -9.92 -24.70
CA ASN A 50 14.67 -11.21 -25.08
C ASN A 50 15.93 -11.72 -24.34
N ASN A 51 16.38 -11.07 -23.26
CA ASN A 51 17.72 -11.38 -22.70
C ASN A 51 17.75 -12.14 -21.35
N LEU A 52 16.62 -12.30 -20.67
CA LEU A 52 16.50 -13.14 -19.47
C LEU A 52 15.70 -14.41 -19.81
N SER A 53 16.13 -15.56 -19.28
CA SER A 53 15.32 -16.78 -19.40
C SER A 53 13.98 -16.58 -18.68
N GLU A 54 12.93 -17.33 -19.05
CA GLU A 54 11.64 -17.28 -18.34
C GLU A 54 11.82 -17.48 -16.83
N ARG A 55 12.79 -18.32 -16.44
CA ARG A 55 13.14 -18.58 -15.05
C ARG A 55 13.87 -17.40 -14.40
N GLY A 56 14.78 -16.74 -15.12
CA GLY A 56 15.47 -15.53 -14.68
C GLY A 56 14.51 -14.37 -14.46
N LEU A 57 13.51 -14.20 -15.32
CA LEU A 57 12.43 -13.22 -15.13
C LEU A 57 11.60 -13.52 -13.88
N LYS A 58 11.17 -14.77 -13.70
CA LYS A 58 10.43 -15.19 -12.50
C LYS A 58 11.26 -14.99 -11.22
N ALA A 59 12.54 -15.31 -11.25
CA ALA A 59 13.45 -15.12 -10.12
C ALA A 59 13.68 -13.63 -9.81
N TYR A 60 13.78 -12.79 -10.84
CA TYR A 60 13.93 -11.35 -10.68
C TYR A 60 12.67 -10.70 -10.08
N ILE A 61 11.49 -11.04 -10.59
CA ILE A 61 10.22 -10.60 -10.01
C ILE A 61 10.14 -11.04 -8.54
N ARG A 62 10.49 -12.30 -8.24
CA ARG A 62 10.50 -12.80 -6.87
C ARG A 62 11.49 -12.05 -5.97
N LEU A 63 12.65 -11.67 -6.48
CA LEU A 63 13.64 -10.88 -5.75
C LEU A 63 13.09 -9.47 -5.45
N LEU A 64 12.44 -8.83 -6.42
CA LEU A 64 11.76 -7.55 -6.20
C LEU A 64 10.63 -7.67 -5.18
N GLU A 65 9.82 -8.73 -5.23
CA GLU A 65 8.80 -9.01 -4.22
C GLU A 65 9.40 -9.17 -2.82
N LEU A 66 10.52 -9.89 -2.69
CA LEU A 66 11.19 -10.10 -1.41
C LEU A 66 11.85 -8.82 -0.88
N GLU A 67 12.53 -8.06 -1.73
CA GLU A 67 13.09 -6.75 -1.36
C GLU A 67 11.99 -5.77 -0.97
N LEU A 68 10.86 -5.77 -1.68
CA LEU A 68 9.68 -5.00 -1.30
C LEU A 68 9.15 -5.45 0.05
N GLN A 69 8.99 -6.75 0.28
CA GLN A 69 8.55 -7.31 1.57
C GLN A 69 9.49 -6.93 2.72
N LEU A 70 10.81 -7.01 2.50
CA LEU A 70 11.83 -6.61 3.47
C LEU A 70 11.83 -5.10 3.72
N ALA A 71 11.70 -4.28 2.67
CA ALA A 71 11.53 -2.83 2.81
C ALA A 71 10.23 -2.48 3.56
N THR A 72 9.17 -3.28 3.39
CA THR A 72 7.89 -3.14 4.11
C THR A 72 7.90 -3.74 5.53
N THR A 73 9.00 -4.33 6.01
CA THR A 73 9.11 -4.71 7.45
C THR A 73 9.15 -3.50 8.37
N ARG A 74 9.38 -2.30 7.83
CA ARG A 74 9.00 -1.06 8.48
C ARG A 74 7.65 -0.65 7.91
N GLU A 75 6.63 -0.67 8.77
CA GLU A 75 5.35 -0.02 8.49
C GLU A 75 5.64 1.38 7.92
N PRO A 76 5.05 1.73 6.76
CA PRO A 76 5.33 3.00 6.13
C PRO A 76 4.99 4.14 7.09
N ILE A 77 5.92 5.09 7.20
CA ILE A 77 5.74 6.31 7.99
C ILE A 77 5.43 7.42 7.02
N PHE A 78 4.27 8.04 7.21
CA PHE A 78 3.81 9.13 6.36
C PHE A 78 3.97 10.46 7.08
N HIS A 79 4.42 11.47 6.34
CA HIS A 79 4.69 12.81 6.87
C HIS A 79 3.82 13.90 6.25
N ASP A 80 3.08 13.58 5.17
CA ASP A 80 2.18 14.48 4.48
C ASP A 80 0.94 13.73 3.96
N SER A 81 -0.13 14.48 3.64
CA SER A 81 -1.38 13.90 3.11
C SER A 81 -1.15 13.29 1.73
N ARG A 82 -0.31 13.91 0.89
CA ARG A 82 -0.02 13.42 -0.47
C ARG A 82 0.56 12.01 -0.51
N GLY A 83 1.64 11.76 0.22
CA GLY A 83 2.27 10.43 0.26
C GLY A 83 1.35 9.39 0.86
N PHE A 84 0.52 9.78 1.82
CA PHE A 84 -0.53 8.93 2.37
C PHE A 84 -1.58 8.59 1.30
N GLY A 85 -2.12 9.59 0.62
CA GLY A 85 -3.13 9.44 -0.43
C GLY A 85 -2.66 8.59 -1.61
N GLU A 86 -1.42 8.79 -2.10
CA GLU A 86 -0.83 7.97 -3.16
C GLU A 86 -0.71 6.50 -2.75
N TYR A 87 -0.28 6.22 -1.51
CA TYR A 87 -0.23 4.86 -0.97
C TYR A 87 -1.62 4.22 -0.88
N LEU A 88 -2.60 4.95 -0.33
CA LEU A 88 -3.98 4.47 -0.20
C LEU A 88 -4.62 4.20 -1.55
N ALA A 89 -4.42 5.10 -2.52
CA ALA A 89 -4.94 4.93 -3.87
C ALA A 89 -4.39 3.66 -4.52
N GLY A 90 -3.08 3.39 -4.37
CA GLY A 90 -2.47 2.16 -4.84
C GLY A 90 -3.02 0.90 -4.16
N LYS A 91 -3.40 0.99 -2.88
CA LYS A 91 -3.86 -0.14 -2.08
C LYS A 91 -5.34 -0.48 -2.27
N TYR A 92 -6.23 0.52 -2.25
CA TYR A 92 -7.68 0.28 -2.19
C TYR A 92 -8.43 0.61 -3.48
N ALA A 93 -7.86 1.38 -4.41
CA ALA A 93 -8.57 1.71 -5.67
C ALA A 93 -8.73 0.50 -6.61
N VAL A 94 -8.07 -0.63 -6.31
CA VAL A 94 -8.19 -1.90 -7.05
C VAL A 94 -9.36 -2.76 -6.58
N LEU A 95 -10.01 -2.42 -5.47
CA LEU A 95 -11.15 -3.16 -4.94
C LEU A 95 -12.39 -2.95 -5.81
N ASP A 96 -13.10 -4.05 -6.08
CA ASP A 96 -14.29 -4.10 -6.94
C ASP A 96 -15.62 -3.85 -6.19
N HIS A 97 -15.54 -3.63 -4.88
CA HIS A 97 -16.65 -3.33 -3.98
C HIS A 97 -16.26 -2.17 -3.04
N GLU A 98 -17.27 -1.49 -2.50
CA GLU A 98 -17.08 -0.39 -1.54
C GLU A 98 -16.71 -0.94 -0.16
N GLU A 99 -15.62 -0.41 0.39
CA GLU A 99 -15.18 -0.60 1.76
C GLU A 99 -14.86 0.76 2.40
N MET A 100 -15.11 0.83 3.70
CA MET A 100 -14.61 1.91 4.54
C MET A 100 -13.63 1.36 5.56
N HIS A 101 -12.46 1.98 5.62
CA HIS A 101 -11.39 1.64 6.52
C HIS A 101 -11.18 2.71 7.57
N LEU A 102 -10.83 2.26 8.77
CA LEU A 102 -10.32 3.07 9.85
C LEU A 102 -8.86 2.67 10.08
N ILE A 103 -7.93 3.57 9.77
CA ILE A 103 -6.50 3.30 9.89
C ILE A 103 -5.98 3.99 11.14
N SER A 104 -5.57 3.19 12.13
CA SER A 104 -5.02 3.69 13.39
C SER A 104 -3.56 4.08 13.20
N LEU A 105 -3.18 5.26 13.70
CA LEU A 105 -1.85 5.82 13.53
C LEU A 105 -1.17 6.13 14.87
N SER A 106 0.15 5.94 14.89
CA SER A 106 0.98 6.41 15.99
C SER A 106 1.21 7.93 15.93
N ASN A 107 1.78 8.52 16.99
CA ASN A 107 2.21 9.92 17.00
C ASN A 107 3.24 10.28 15.93
N LYS A 108 3.90 9.29 15.32
CA LYS A 108 4.90 9.50 14.27
C LYS A 108 4.32 9.36 12.86
N GLY A 109 3.02 9.09 12.71
CA GLY A 109 2.40 8.83 11.40
C GLY A 109 2.62 7.41 10.88
N GLN A 110 3.01 6.48 11.75
CA GLN A 110 3.14 5.05 11.41
C GLN A 110 1.78 4.37 11.53
N ILE A 111 1.44 3.52 10.55
CA ILE A 111 0.25 2.66 10.62
C ILE A 111 0.41 1.63 11.75
N ILE A 112 -0.60 1.55 12.62
CA ILE A 112 -0.73 0.57 13.69
C ILE A 112 -1.69 -0.54 13.27
N SER A 113 -2.81 -0.15 12.64
CA SER A 113 -3.84 -1.07 12.18
C SER A 113 -4.57 -0.49 10.97
N ASP A 114 -5.22 -1.38 10.23
CA ASP A 114 -6.09 -1.09 9.10
C ASP A 114 -7.33 -1.98 9.24
N ASP A 115 -8.43 -1.39 9.70
CA ASP A 115 -9.64 -2.12 10.08
C ASP A 115 -10.80 -1.72 9.17
N VAL A 116 -11.46 -2.70 8.56
CA VAL A 116 -12.70 -2.48 7.79
C VAL A 116 -13.85 -2.18 8.76
N VAL A 117 -14.47 -1.01 8.63
CA VAL A 117 -15.59 -0.54 9.46
C VAL A 117 -16.92 -0.45 8.70
N GLY A 118 -16.89 -0.61 7.39
CA GLY A 118 -18.07 -0.75 6.54
C GLY A 118 -17.72 -1.46 5.24
N SER A 119 -18.66 -2.25 4.71
CA SER A 119 -18.54 -2.91 3.42
C SER A 119 -19.92 -3.06 2.74
N GLY A 120 -19.95 -3.00 1.41
CA GLY A 120 -21.19 -3.01 0.62
C GLY A 120 -21.65 -1.61 0.20
N THR A 121 -22.90 -1.43 -0.24
CA THR A 121 -23.41 -0.10 -0.64
C THR A 121 -23.47 0.82 0.57
N ILE A 122 -22.50 1.71 0.69
CA ILE A 122 -22.35 2.65 1.82
C ILE A 122 -23.39 3.79 1.74
N GLU A 123 -24.24 3.80 0.70
CA GLU A 123 -25.29 4.79 0.46
C GLU A 123 -26.26 5.03 1.64
N ASN A 124 -26.35 4.11 2.62
CA ASN A 124 -27.19 4.28 3.82
C ASN A 124 -26.66 3.59 5.10
N SER A 125 -25.47 2.99 5.10
CA SER A 125 -24.99 2.28 6.30
C SER A 125 -24.47 3.27 7.34
N ALA A 126 -25.25 3.51 8.38
CA ALA A 126 -24.78 4.21 9.57
C ALA A 126 -23.56 3.46 10.14
N ILE A 127 -22.39 4.10 10.14
CA ILE A 127 -21.19 3.48 10.72
C ILE A 127 -21.39 3.29 12.21
N SER A 128 -21.01 2.10 12.68
CA SER A 128 -21.10 1.75 14.09
C SER A 128 -20.09 2.56 14.90
N VAL A 129 -20.57 3.63 15.54
CA VAL A 129 -19.79 4.42 16.51
C VAL A 129 -19.14 3.54 17.58
N PRO A 130 -19.83 2.55 18.19
CA PRO A 130 -19.19 1.63 19.13
C PRO A 130 -18.01 0.85 18.53
N LEU A 131 -18.08 0.49 17.24
CA LEU A 131 -16.99 -0.20 16.54
C LEU A 131 -15.79 0.72 16.37
N ILE A 132 -15.99 1.96 15.92
CA ILE A 132 -14.92 2.96 15.79
C ILE A 132 -14.20 3.15 17.13
N ILE A 133 -14.96 3.42 18.20
CA ILE A 133 -14.38 3.64 19.54
C ILE A 133 -13.60 2.40 19.97
N LYS A 134 -14.16 1.20 19.79
CA LYS A 134 -13.50 -0.05 20.14
C LYS A 134 -12.16 -0.19 19.41
N ILE A 135 -12.12 0.02 18.10
CA ILE A 135 -10.90 -0.11 17.29
C ILE A 135 -9.84 0.89 17.78
N LEU A 136 -10.18 2.18 17.83
CA LEU A 136 -9.22 3.23 18.21
C LEU A 136 -8.65 3.01 19.62
N CYS A 137 -9.50 2.64 20.58
CA CYS A 137 -9.07 2.39 21.95
C CYS A 137 -8.22 1.12 22.08
N LEU A 138 -8.60 0.01 21.44
CA LEU A 138 -7.87 -1.25 21.53
C LEU A 138 -6.50 -1.17 20.86
N ASN A 139 -6.38 -0.41 19.77
CA ASN A 139 -5.12 -0.21 19.05
C ASN A 139 -4.24 0.87 19.70
N GLY A 140 -4.70 1.55 20.76
CA GLY A 140 -3.95 2.62 21.42
C GLY A 140 -3.64 3.78 20.47
N ALA A 141 -4.56 4.06 19.53
CA ALA A 141 -4.37 5.07 18.51
C ALA A 141 -4.30 6.47 19.14
N ALA A 142 -3.30 7.26 18.76
CA ALA A 142 -3.26 8.69 19.08
C ALA A 142 -3.92 9.52 17.95
N ASN A 143 -3.75 9.04 16.73
CA ASN A 143 -4.29 9.63 15.51
C ASN A 143 -4.95 8.53 14.67
N PHE A 144 -5.82 8.89 13.74
CA PHE A 144 -6.34 7.98 12.73
C PHE A 144 -6.74 8.73 11.47
N ILE A 145 -6.99 7.98 10.41
CA ILE A 145 -7.63 8.46 9.20
C ILE A 145 -8.78 7.54 8.80
N VAL A 146 -9.68 8.05 7.97
CA VAL A 146 -10.74 7.28 7.32
C VAL A 146 -10.39 7.13 5.84
N VAL A 147 -10.69 5.98 5.26
CA VAL A 147 -10.52 5.74 3.82
C VAL A 147 -11.77 5.11 3.26
N HIS A 148 -12.29 5.65 2.17
CA HIS A 148 -13.44 5.11 1.46
C HIS A 148 -13.07 4.91 -0.01
N ASN A 149 -13.11 3.68 -0.51
CA ASN A 149 -12.89 3.42 -1.93
C ASN A 149 -14.21 3.46 -2.71
N HIS A 150 -14.18 4.10 -3.89
CA HIS A 150 -15.29 4.12 -4.83
C HIS A 150 -14.91 3.26 -6.05
N PRO A 151 -15.47 2.05 -6.21
CA PRO A 151 -15.21 1.19 -7.38
C PRO A 151 -15.58 1.86 -8.72
N SER A 152 -16.50 2.83 -8.69
CA SER A 152 -16.84 3.67 -9.84
C SER A 152 -15.68 4.53 -10.36
N GLY A 153 -14.63 4.71 -9.55
CA GLY A 153 -13.49 5.57 -9.84
C GLY A 153 -13.75 7.06 -9.58
N SER A 154 -14.95 7.44 -9.17
CA SER A 154 -15.24 8.81 -8.72
C SER A 154 -14.47 9.10 -7.43
N MET A 155 -13.83 10.27 -7.34
CA MET A 155 -13.23 10.74 -6.08
C MET A 155 -14.09 11.82 -5.41
N LYS A 156 -15.24 12.14 -6.01
CA LYS A 156 -16.12 13.19 -5.48
C LYS A 156 -16.84 12.67 -4.23
N PRO A 157 -16.73 13.35 -3.09
CA PRO A 157 -17.47 12.96 -1.89
C PRO A 157 -18.97 13.02 -2.11
N SER A 158 -19.65 11.96 -1.68
CA SER A 158 -21.10 11.91 -1.59
C SER A 158 -21.60 12.72 -0.38
N LYS A 159 -22.92 12.95 -0.30
CA LYS A 159 -23.52 13.55 0.91
C LYS A 159 -23.36 12.66 2.14
N ALA A 160 -23.37 11.35 1.94
CA ALA A 160 -23.15 10.39 3.02
C ALA A 160 -21.73 10.51 3.57
N ASP A 161 -20.73 10.62 2.69
CA ASP A 161 -19.33 10.83 3.07
C ASP A 161 -19.16 12.08 3.92
N LEU A 162 -19.72 13.22 3.48
CA LEU A 162 -19.64 14.49 4.22
C LEU A 162 -20.25 14.39 5.62
N THR A 163 -21.48 13.87 5.71
CA THR A 163 -22.22 13.76 6.98
C THR A 163 -21.52 12.81 7.97
N MET A 164 -20.99 11.72 7.43
CA MET A 164 -20.28 10.70 8.19
C MET A 164 -18.93 11.19 8.68
N THR A 165 -18.18 11.88 7.82
CA THR A 165 -16.90 12.51 8.18
C THR A 165 -17.10 13.45 9.37
N ASP A 166 -18.08 14.33 9.30
CA ASP A 166 -18.39 15.27 10.38
C ASP A 166 -18.77 14.54 11.68
N SER A 167 -19.59 13.49 11.59
CA SER A 167 -19.96 12.67 12.74
C SER A 167 -18.76 11.98 13.40
N ILE A 168 -17.88 11.37 12.60
CA ILE A 168 -16.67 10.68 13.09
C ILE A 168 -15.68 11.69 13.68
N TYR A 169 -15.50 12.84 13.02
CA TYR A 169 -14.62 13.90 13.46
C TYR A 169 -15.06 14.48 14.82
N ASN A 170 -16.36 14.76 14.99
CA ASN A 170 -16.90 15.22 16.27
C ASN A 170 -16.80 14.15 17.37
N LEU A 171 -17.01 12.88 17.05
CA LEU A 171 -16.76 11.77 17.98
C LEU A 171 -15.29 11.72 18.41
N SER A 172 -14.37 11.88 17.46
CA SER A 172 -12.92 11.89 17.65
C SER A 172 -12.49 12.90 18.71
N LYS A 173 -13.06 14.12 18.66
CA LYS A 173 -12.85 15.17 19.66
C LYS A 173 -13.25 14.72 21.07
N LEU A 174 -14.36 14.00 21.21
CA LEU A 174 -14.86 13.52 22.52
C LEU A 174 -13.95 12.48 23.15
N ILE A 175 -13.42 11.55 22.35
CA ILE A 175 -12.54 10.47 22.83
C ILE A 175 -11.06 10.87 22.85
N LYS A 176 -10.73 12.09 22.42
CA LYS A 176 -9.37 12.65 22.35
C LYS A 176 -8.41 11.82 21.48
N VAL A 177 -8.91 11.37 20.33
CA VAL A 177 -8.09 10.75 19.27
C VAL A 177 -8.25 11.59 18.02
N HIS A 178 -7.16 12.02 17.41
CA HIS A 178 -7.21 12.99 16.32
C HIS A 178 -7.49 12.32 14.97
N MET A 179 -8.57 12.71 14.31
CA MET A 179 -8.79 12.37 12.91
C MET A 179 -7.94 13.31 12.05
N LEU A 180 -6.92 12.80 11.37
CA LEU A 180 -6.02 13.61 10.55
C LEU A 180 -6.57 13.87 9.16
N ASP A 181 -7.30 12.92 8.59
CA ASP A 181 -7.84 13.01 7.24
C ASP A 181 -8.97 12.01 6.98
N HIS A 182 -9.72 12.27 5.91
CA HIS A 182 -10.56 11.31 5.23
C HIS A 182 -10.17 11.29 3.75
N PHE A 183 -9.77 10.12 3.27
CA PHE A 183 -9.47 9.90 1.87
C PHE A 183 -10.62 9.19 1.15
N ILE A 184 -11.02 9.72 0.00
CA ILE A 184 -11.80 8.97 -1.00
C ILE A 184 -10.86 8.53 -2.09
N VAL A 185 -10.83 7.25 -2.43
CA VAL A 185 -9.91 6.69 -3.42
C VAL A 185 -10.65 6.05 -4.58
N GLY A 186 -10.17 6.31 -5.79
CA GLY A 186 -10.80 5.83 -7.02
C GLY A 186 -9.89 5.98 -8.23
N ASN A 187 -9.88 4.98 -9.11
CA ASN A 187 -9.09 4.96 -10.35
C ASN A 187 -7.60 5.31 -10.15
N GLY A 188 -6.98 4.75 -9.11
CA GLY A 188 -5.56 4.99 -8.76
C GLY A 188 -5.24 6.41 -8.27
N ASN A 189 -6.25 7.22 -7.96
CA ASN A 189 -6.11 8.57 -7.42
C ASN A 189 -6.87 8.70 -6.09
N TYR A 190 -6.71 9.84 -5.41
CA TYR A 190 -7.39 10.14 -4.15
C TYR A 190 -7.94 11.57 -4.10
N PHE A 191 -8.90 11.77 -3.21
CA PHE A 191 -9.38 13.05 -2.70
C PHE A 191 -9.14 13.07 -1.19
N SER A 192 -8.44 14.07 -0.69
CA SER A 192 -8.25 14.31 0.75
C SER A 192 -9.22 15.39 1.23
N PHE A 193 -9.93 15.12 2.33
CA PHE A 193 -10.76 16.13 2.99
C PHE A 193 -9.90 17.21 3.64
N ALA A 194 -8.74 16.87 4.21
CA ALA A 194 -7.83 17.85 4.80
C ALA A 194 -7.30 18.84 3.76
N GLU A 195 -6.87 18.35 2.59
CA GLU A 195 -6.34 19.20 1.50
C GLU A 195 -7.39 20.15 0.91
N HIS A 196 -8.68 19.85 1.12
CA HIS A 196 -9.80 20.62 0.61
C HIS A 196 -10.54 21.40 1.71
N ASP A 197 -9.99 21.48 2.93
CA ASP A 197 -10.60 22.17 4.08
C ASP A 197 -12.03 21.68 4.39
N LEU A 198 -12.26 20.36 4.30
CA LEU A 198 -13.56 19.72 4.55
C LEU A 198 -13.62 18.90 5.85
N LEU A 199 -12.53 18.84 6.63
CA LEU A 199 -12.58 18.30 7.99
C LEU A 199 -13.18 19.34 8.94
N GLY A 200 -13.87 18.88 9.99
CA GLY A 200 -14.63 19.77 10.87
C GLY A 200 -13.80 20.87 11.53
N ASP A 201 -14.44 22.04 11.60
CA ASP A 201 -13.92 23.39 11.93
C ASP A 201 -12.77 23.91 11.06
#